data_AF-A0A8S0ZHI8-F1
#
_entry.id   AF-A0A8S0ZHI8-F1
#
_cell.length_a   1.000
_cell.length_b   1.000
_cell.length_c   1.000
_cell.angle_alpha   90.00
_cell.angle_beta   90.00
_cell.angle_gamma   90.00
#
_symmetry.space_group_name_H-M   'P 1'
#
loop_
_entity.id
_entity.type
_entity.pdbx_description
1 polymer ?
#
loop_
_entity_poly.entity_id
_entity_poly.type
_entity_poly.pdbx_seq_one_letter_code
_entity_poly.pdbx_strand_id
1 'polypeptide(L)'
;MYNTCLPHTNTLHDWYKSVEAKPGFTQEAIERLTEKVKNSKKSLLCSLVVDEMSIRQQKIWKRKNYEGLVDIGIANNDSNQINSKNFNSGIGLAKYLKDRQTDLCGTLRKKKTCLPDAVTKKKLKRGDVVARQMDSYVTVLKWHDKRDVLMISTCHYDGMTNVSSWRGESSKPNMVIDYNDAKKGIDVADQLCSYYSPLRKSLTWYKKITIDLLFQAVLVNTRVVFLEATGCSVSILKIQEAMIRHWLGDDVQKKQTVRLSTGNPRRRHLSEIPRRDGKIIRRRCVRRYAKKKEEGQFSKAKQVNTECLECGKGYCLACYNEVHK
;
A
#
# COMPACT_ATOMS: atom_id res chain seq x y z
N MET A 1 -26.22 -3.96 1.92
CA MET A 1 -26.28 -2.67 2.63
C MET A 1 -24.87 -2.33 3.09
N TYR A 2 -24.12 -1.55 2.32
CA TYR A 2 -22.79 -1.02 2.68
C TYR A 2 -22.76 0.52 2.54
N ASN A 3 -23.89 1.17 2.80
CA ASN A 3 -24.14 2.54 2.34
C ASN A 3 -23.90 3.64 3.39
N THR A 4 -23.25 3.35 4.53
CA THR A 4 -23.18 4.31 5.65
C THR A 4 -21.83 4.45 6.34
N CYS A 5 -20.77 3.78 5.88
CA CYS A 5 -19.46 3.82 6.57
C CYS A 5 -18.39 4.64 5.85
N LEU A 6 -18.65 5.11 4.62
CA LEU A 6 -17.69 5.89 3.85
C LEU A 6 -18.27 7.28 3.58
N PRO A 7 -17.48 8.36 3.76
CA PRO A 7 -17.91 9.71 3.43
C PRO A 7 -18.36 9.80 1.98
N HIS A 8 -19.31 10.70 1.71
CA HIS A 8 -19.75 10.99 0.35
C HIS A 8 -18.55 11.47 -0.49
N THR A 9 -18.57 11.22 -1.80
CA THR A 9 -17.45 11.56 -2.70
C THR A 9 -17.09 13.03 -2.67
N ASN A 10 -18.09 13.90 -2.52
CA ASN A 10 -17.90 15.34 -2.38
C ASN A 10 -17.19 15.68 -1.08
N THR A 11 -17.53 15.00 0.02
CA THR A 11 -16.86 15.17 1.32
C THR A 11 -15.37 14.81 1.22
N LEU A 12 -15.05 13.67 0.57
CA LEU A 12 -13.65 13.31 0.31
C LEU A 12 -12.96 14.36 -0.57
N HIS A 13 -13.61 14.80 -1.64
CA HIS A 13 -13.06 15.82 -2.54
C HIS A 13 -12.81 17.15 -1.81
N ASP A 14 -13.69 17.55 -0.91
CA ASP A 14 -13.55 18.79 -0.13
C ASP A 14 -12.45 18.67 0.94
N TRP A 15 -12.29 17.50 1.58
CA TRP A 15 -11.14 17.24 2.46
C TRP A 15 -9.80 17.26 1.69
N TYR A 16 -9.78 16.78 0.45
CA TYR A 16 -8.57 16.84 -0.37
C TYR A 16 -8.31 18.23 -0.96
N LYS A 17 -9.32 19.09 -1.08
CA LYS A 17 -9.13 20.50 -1.47
C LYS A 17 -8.36 21.30 -0.42
N SER A 18 -8.48 20.96 0.86
CA SER A 18 -7.78 21.67 1.93
C SER A 18 -6.30 21.31 2.01
N VAL A 19 -5.86 20.22 1.38
CA VAL A 19 -4.44 19.81 1.36
C VAL A 19 -3.77 20.43 0.15
N GLU A 20 -2.77 21.29 0.38
CA GLU A 20 -2.01 21.95 -0.67
C GLU A 20 -1.00 20.98 -1.31
N ALA A 21 -1.45 20.22 -2.31
CA ALA A 21 -0.60 19.28 -3.05
C ALA A 21 0.14 19.93 -4.24
N LYS A 22 0.63 21.16 -4.06
CA LYS A 22 1.46 21.82 -5.07
C LYS A 22 2.78 21.06 -5.25
N PRO A 23 3.45 21.16 -6.42
CA PRO A 23 4.76 20.56 -6.61
C PRO A 23 5.76 21.04 -5.54
N GLY A 24 6.50 20.11 -4.95
CA GLY A 24 7.47 20.38 -3.90
C GLY A 24 7.28 19.47 -2.67
N PHE A 25 7.91 19.86 -1.56
CA PHE A 25 7.66 19.24 -0.26
C PHE A 25 6.38 19.80 0.35
N THR A 26 5.62 18.96 1.03
CA THR A 26 4.44 19.43 1.78
C THR A 26 4.89 20.21 3.02
N GLN A 27 4.15 21.25 3.38
CA GLN A 27 4.47 22.07 4.55
C GLN A 27 4.46 21.22 5.83
N GLU A 28 3.52 20.30 5.94
CA GLU A 28 3.39 19.38 7.08
C GLU A 28 4.63 18.49 7.26
N ALA A 29 5.26 18.07 6.15
CA ALA A 29 6.49 17.28 6.22
C ALA A 29 7.65 18.12 6.77
N ILE A 30 7.76 19.39 6.37
CA ILE A 30 8.78 20.32 6.86
C ILE A 30 8.55 20.67 8.33
N GLU A 31 7.31 20.92 8.73
CA GLU A 31 6.93 21.18 10.12
C GLU A 31 7.30 20.00 11.02
N ARG A 32 7.00 18.78 10.58
CA ARG A 32 7.34 17.57 11.35
C ARG A 32 8.85 17.37 11.48
N LEU A 33 9.62 17.66 10.43
CA LEU A 33 11.09 17.65 10.50
C LEU A 33 11.60 18.72 11.47
N THR A 34 11.01 19.92 11.43
CA THR A 34 11.37 21.03 12.32
C THR A 34 11.13 20.65 13.79
N GLU A 35 9.99 20.02 14.09
CA GLU A 35 9.66 19.53 15.42
C GLU A 35 10.65 18.46 15.89
N LYS A 36 11.03 17.53 15.00
CA LYS A 36 12.01 16.49 15.30
C LYS A 36 13.39 17.06 15.62
N VAL A 37 13.81 18.12 14.92
CA VAL A 37 15.05 18.84 15.21
C VAL A 37 14.98 19.53 16.57
N LYS A 38 13.88 20.24 16.87
CA LYS A 38 13.68 20.93 18.15
C LYS A 38 13.69 19.98 19.36
N ASN A 39 13.12 18.79 19.19
CA ASN A 39 13.05 17.79 20.27
C ASN A 39 14.33 16.95 20.41
N SER A 40 15.31 17.11 19.51
CA SER A 40 16.56 16.38 19.56
C SER A 40 17.59 17.09 20.45
N LYS A 41 18.21 16.34 21.36
CA LYS A 41 19.35 16.83 22.16
C LYS A 41 20.66 16.93 21.38
N LYS A 42 20.68 16.43 20.14
CA LYS A 42 21.85 16.40 19.25
C LYS A 42 21.55 17.19 17.99
N SER A 43 22.56 17.84 17.43
CA SER A 43 22.48 18.41 16.08
C SER A 43 22.18 17.28 15.09
N LEU A 44 21.10 17.42 14.34
CA LEU A 44 20.68 16.45 13.34
C LEU A 44 21.19 16.90 11.98
N LEU A 45 22.02 16.05 11.36
CA LEU A 45 22.40 16.20 9.96
C LEU A 45 21.43 15.38 9.10
N CYS A 46 20.86 16.02 8.09
CA CYS A 46 19.91 15.41 7.17
C CYS A 46 20.48 15.39 5.76
N SER A 47 20.38 14.25 5.10
CA SER A 47 20.66 14.12 3.66
C SER A 47 19.37 13.80 2.92
N LEU A 48 19.15 14.43 1.77
CA LEU A 48 18.04 14.11 0.89
C LEU A 48 18.40 12.90 0.02
N VAL A 49 17.61 11.84 0.13
CA VAL A 49 17.75 10.65 -0.72
C VAL A 49 16.66 10.66 -1.78
N VAL A 50 17.06 10.60 -3.06
CA VAL A 50 16.14 10.72 -4.19
C VAL A 50 16.27 9.53 -5.12
N ASP A 51 15.13 9.02 -5.59
CA ASP A 51 15.05 8.04 -6.66
C ASP A 51 14.30 8.60 -7.86
N GLU A 52 14.84 8.43 -9.06
CA GLU A 52 14.19 8.91 -10.27
C GLU A 52 13.11 7.92 -10.77
N MET A 53 11.84 8.33 -10.67
CA MET A 53 10.70 7.57 -11.21
C MET A 53 10.35 7.99 -12.66
N SER A 54 9.93 7.03 -13.49
CA SER A 54 9.48 7.30 -14.87
C SER A 54 8.00 7.58 -14.85
N ILE A 55 7.62 8.80 -15.17
CA ILE A 55 6.21 9.13 -15.38
C ILE A 55 6.02 9.43 -16.86
N ARG A 56 4.93 8.92 -17.44
CA ARG A 56 4.58 9.19 -18.84
C ARG A 56 4.33 10.69 -18.97
N GLN A 57 5.07 11.36 -19.86
CA GLN A 57 4.87 12.78 -20.12
C GLN A 57 3.49 13.00 -20.76
N GLN A 58 2.61 13.70 -20.06
CA GLN A 58 1.27 14.06 -20.54
C GLN A 58 0.95 15.47 -20.05
N LYS A 59 0.54 16.37 -20.95
CA LYS A 59 0.00 17.68 -20.56
C LYS A 59 -1.52 17.56 -20.47
N ILE A 60 -2.07 17.87 -19.30
CA ILE A 60 -3.50 17.85 -19.00
C ILE A 60 -3.93 19.31 -18.78
N TRP A 61 -4.90 19.77 -19.56
CA TRP A 61 -5.53 21.07 -19.31
C TRP A 61 -6.56 20.93 -18.20
N LYS A 62 -6.37 21.63 -17.07
CA LYS A 62 -7.37 21.74 -16.01
C LYS A 62 -7.84 23.18 -15.90
N ARG A 63 -9.03 23.45 -16.46
CA ARG A 63 -9.81 24.71 -16.38
C ARG A 63 -9.04 26.00 -16.72
N LYS A 64 -8.04 26.37 -15.92
CA LYS A 64 -7.21 27.58 -16.05
C LYS A 64 -5.73 27.32 -16.34
N ASN A 65 -5.19 26.13 -16.05
CA ASN A 65 -3.75 25.83 -16.17
C ASN A 65 -3.47 24.50 -16.90
N TYR A 66 -2.31 24.40 -17.55
CA TYR A 66 -1.75 23.12 -18.00
C TYR A 66 -0.96 22.47 -16.85
N GLU A 67 -1.25 21.22 -16.53
CA GLU A 67 -0.51 20.40 -15.56
C GLU A 67 0.13 19.19 -16.28
N GLY A 68 1.27 18.69 -15.82
CA GLY A 68 1.76 17.35 -16.20
C GLY A 68 3.13 17.25 -16.88
N LEU A 69 3.84 18.37 -17.08
CA LEU A 69 5.30 18.30 -17.02
C LEU A 69 5.69 18.22 -15.53
N VAL A 70 6.60 17.32 -15.18
CA VAL A 70 7.15 17.25 -13.81
C VAL A 70 7.97 18.52 -13.61
N ASP A 71 7.36 19.50 -12.97
CA ASP A 71 8.02 20.69 -12.47
C ASP A 71 8.44 20.38 -11.03
N ILE A 72 9.74 20.41 -10.76
CA ILE A 72 10.28 20.15 -9.41
C ILE A 72 10.08 21.40 -8.51
N GLY A 73 9.40 22.46 -9.01
CA GLY A 73 9.03 23.62 -8.22
C GLY A 73 10.19 24.59 -7.97
N ILE A 74 11.25 24.51 -8.79
CA ILE A 74 12.45 25.36 -8.71
C ILE A 74 12.59 26.15 -10.01
N ALA A 75 11.49 26.74 -10.48
CA ALA A 75 11.55 27.75 -11.52
C ALA A 75 11.71 29.11 -10.84
N ASN A 76 12.92 29.67 -10.86
CA ASN A 76 13.09 31.08 -10.55
C ASN A 76 12.22 31.91 -11.52
N ASN A 77 11.58 32.95 -11.02
CA ASN A 77 10.66 33.83 -11.77
C ASN A 77 11.33 34.65 -12.89
N ASP A 78 12.60 34.39 -13.20
CA ASP A 78 13.28 35.07 -14.29
C ASP A 78 13.09 34.30 -15.59
N SER A 79 12.40 34.95 -16.51
CA SER A 79 12.15 34.57 -17.90
C SER A 79 13.40 34.01 -18.58
N ASN A 80 13.63 32.69 -18.47
CA ASN A 80 14.59 31.98 -19.30
C ASN A 80 14.20 30.50 -19.36
N GLN A 81 13.56 30.15 -20.48
CA GLN A 81 13.23 28.78 -20.92
C GLN A 81 14.46 27.84 -20.99
N ILE A 82 15.66 28.40 -20.82
CA ILE A 82 16.97 27.73 -20.86
C ILE A 82 17.36 27.18 -19.47
N ASN A 83 16.88 27.74 -18.36
CA ASN A 83 17.24 27.28 -17.01
C ASN A 83 16.44 26.06 -16.54
N SER A 84 15.18 25.90 -16.96
CA SER A 84 14.34 24.77 -16.56
C SER A 84 14.86 23.41 -17.08
N LYS A 85 15.58 23.39 -18.20
CA LYS A 85 16.22 22.16 -18.72
C LYS A 85 17.39 21.70 -17.85
N ASN A 86 18.12 22.63 -17.24
CA ASN A 86 19.30 22.34 -16.42
C ASN A 86 18.93 21.87 -15.00
N PHE A 87 17.86 22.42 -14.39
CA PHE A 87 17.38 21.97 -13.07
C PHE A 87 16.70 20.61 -13.10
N ASN A 88 16.15 20.22 -14.25
CA ASN A 88 15.64 18.87 -14.47
C ASN A 88 16.75 17.82 -14.60
N SER A 89 18.03 18.20 -14.71
CA SER A 89 19.14 17.28 -14.51
C SER A 89 19.39 17.16 -13.01
N GLY A 90 19.49 15.95 -12.44
CA GLY A 90 19.72 15.78 -10.99
C GLY A 90 20.92 16.59 -10.45
N ILE A 91 21.83 17.02 -11.32
CA ILE A 91 22.96 17.91 -11.04
C ILE A 91 22.49 19.30 -10.57
N GLY A 92 21.50 19.92 -11.22
CA GLY A 92 21.05 21.28 -10.85
C GLY A 92 20.46 21.31 -9.44
N LEU A 93 19.65 20.29 -9.11
CA LEU A 93 19.11 20.09 -7.76
C LEU A 93 20.22 19.82 -6.74
N ALA A 94 21.18 18.96 -7.07
CA ALA A 94 22.30 18.64 -6.17
C ALA A 94 23.12 19.88 -5.81
N LYS A 95 23.42 20.75 -6.79
CA LYS A 95 24.09 22.04 -6.55
C LYS A 95 23.27 22.95 -5.64
N TYR A 96 22.00 23.16 -5.98
CA TYR A 96 21.09 24.02 -5.22
C TYR A 96 20.98 23.64 -3.73
N LEU A 97 20.94 22.33 -3.45
CA LEU A 97 20.88 21.80 -2.09
C LEU A 97 22.22 21.92 -1.37
N LYS A 98 23.33 21.66 -2.07
CA LYS A 98 24.68 21.78 -1.48
C LYS A 98 24.97 23.22 -1.05
N ASP A 99 24.57 24.21 -1.85
CA ASP A 99 24.68 25.64 -1.52
C ASP A 99 23.88 26.01 -0.26
N ARG A 100 22.87 25.20 0.11
CA ARG A 100 22.05 25.32 1.32
C ARG A 100 22.45 24.32 2.40
N GLN A 101 23.69 23.82 2.35
CA GLN A 101 24.23 22.88 3.33
C GLN A 101 23.40 21.60 3.48
N THR A 102 22.70 21.19 2.42
CA THR A 102 21.92 19.95 2.39
C THR A 102 22.56 18.99 1.41
N ASP A 103 22.99 17.83 1.90
CA ASP A 103 23.57 16.82 1.03
C ASP A 103 22.51 16.01 0.29
N LEU A 104 22.84 15.59 -0.93
CA LEU A 104 22.01 14.73 -1.77
C LEU A 104 22.73 13.42 -2.08
N CYS A 105 21.99 12.32 -2.09
CA CYS A 105 22.42 11.05 -2.63
C CYS A 105 21.27 10.41 -3.41
N GLY A 106 21.52 9.89 -4.61
CA GLY A 106 20.43 9.32 -5.40
C GLY A 106 20.87 8.58 -6.64
N THR A 107 19.91 7.93 -7.28
CA THR A 107 20.09 7.25 -8.56
C THR A 107 19.92 8.24 -9.72
N LEU A 108 20.58 7.96 -10.84
CA LEU A 108 20.43 8.71 -12.07
C LEU A 108 20.08 7.79 -13.24
N ARG A 109 19.34 8.32 -14.20
CA ARG A 109 19.06 7.64 -15.47
C ARG A 109 20.03 8.08 -16.58
N LYS A 110 20.46 7.12 -17.39
CA LYS A 110 21.46 7.33 -18.47
C LYS A 110 21.07 8.38 -19.53
N LYS A 111 19.79 8.61 -19.78
CA LYS A 111 19.29 9.45 -20.90
C LYS A 111 19.17 10.95 -20.56
N LYS A 112 19.81 11.44 -19.49
CA LYS A 112 19.75 12.86 -19.12
C LYS A 112 20.87 13.67 -19.79
N THR A 113 20.50 14.86 -20.27
CA THR A 113 21.42 15.90 -20.74
C THR A 113 22.33 16.33 -19.57
N CYS A 114 23.58 16.71 -19.87
CA CYS A 114 24.57 17.27 -18.93
C CYS A 114 25.28 16.27 -18.00
N LEU A 115 25.14 14.96 -18.21
CA LEU A 115 25.98 13.97 -17.50
C LEU A 115 27.35 13.81 -18.16
N PRO A 116 28.43 13.58 -17.39
CA PRO A 116 29.77 13.47 -17.96
C PRO A 116 29.91 12.18 -18.77
N ASP A 117 30.15 12.34 -20.07
CA ASP A 117 30.32 11.24 -21.03
C ASP A 117 31.44 10.26 -20.62
N ALA A 118 32.50 10.79 -20.00
CA ALA A 118 33.61 10.01 -19.45
C ALA A 118 33.16 8.96 -18.41
N VAL A 119 32.02 9.18 -17.74
CA VAL A 119 31.43 8.26 -16.77
C VAL A 119 30.33 7.43 -17.44
N THR A 120 29.38 8.08 -18.12
CA THR A 120 28.18 7.40 -18.62
C THR A 120 28.47 6.40 -19.75
N LYS A 121 29.36 6.77 -20.69
CA LYS A 121 29.69 5.97 -21.88
C LYS A 121 30.78 4.92 -21.64
N LYS A 122 31.54 5.03 -20.55
CA LYS A 122 32.61 4.06 -20.22
C LYS A 122 32.04 2.65 -20.04
N LYS A 123 32.58 1.67 -20.76
CA LYS A 123 32.25 0.26 -20.57
C LYS A 123 33.01 -0.27 -19.35
N LEU A 124 32.32 -0.99 -18.48
CA LEU A 124 32.82 -1.48 -17.21
C LEU A 124 32.68 -3.00 -17.16
N LYS A 125 33.62 -3.69 -16.52
CA LYS A 125 33.44 -5.09 -16.13
C LYS A 125 32.70 -5.15 -14.79
N ARG A 126 32.21 -6.33 -14.43
CA ARG A 126 31.52 -6.54 -13.16
C ARG A 126 32.44 -6.27 -11.98
N GLY A 127 31.99 -5.41 -11.07
CA GLY A 127 32.74 -4.90 -9.93
C GLY A 127 33.38 -3.53 -10.19
N ASP A 128 33.61 -3.15 -11.45
CA ASP A 128 34.29 -1.90 -11.78
C ASP A 128 33.44 -0.68 -11.45
N VAL A 129 34.13 0.40 -11.09
CA VAL A 129 33.56 1.71 -10.84
C VAL A 129 34.29 2.77 -11.66
N VAL A 130 33.55 3.79 -12.09
CA VAL A 130 34.12 5.05 -12.58
C VAL A 130 33.32 6.20 -12.00
N ALA A 131 34.01 7.18 -11.47
CA ALA A 131 33.38 8.39 -10.96
C ALA A 131 34.03 9.63 -11.58
N ARG A 132 33.28 10.72 -11.59
CA ARG A 132 33.82 12.05 -11.85
C ARG A 132 33.17 13.02 -10.90
N GLN A 133 34.00 13.72 -10.14
CA GLN A 133 33.57 14.88 -9.40
C GLN A 133 33.57 16.10 -10.32
N MET A 134 32.50 16.87 -10.24
CA MET A 134 32.39 18.18 -10.88
C MET A 134 32.87 19.26 -9.92
N ASP A 135 33.26 20.42 -10.46
CA ASP A 135 33.75 21.57 -9.68
C ASP A 135 32.78 22.04 -8.58
N SER A 136 31.50 21.67 -8.68
CA SER A 136 30.46 21.98 -7.71
C SER A 136 30.31 20.97 -6.57
N TYR A 137 31.35 20.19 -6.24
CA TYR A 137 31.31 19.11 -5.23
C TYR A 137 30.28 18.00 -5.52
N VAL A 138 29.77 17.92 -6.76
CA VAL A 138 28.82 16.89 -7.18
C VAL A 138 29.59 15.76 -7.83
N THR A 139 29.50 14.56 -7.25
CA THR A 139 30.10 13.34 -7.80
C THR A 139 29.05 12.56 -8.56
N VAL A 140 29.35 12.23 -9.81
CA VAL A 140 28.58 11.27 -10.61
C VAL A 140 29.38 9.98 -10.70
N LEU A 141 28.76 8.86 -10.33
CA LEU A 141 29.41 7.55 -10.25
C LEU A 141 28.64 6.52 -11.07
N LYS A 142 29.35 5.75 -11.88
CA LYS A 142 28.83 4.58 -12.58
C LYS A 142 29.51 3.33 -12.03
N TRP A 143 28.71 2.37 -11.60
CA TRP A 143 29.16 1.08 -11.09
C TRP A 143 28.45 -0.05 -11.84
N HIS A 144 29.19 -1.12 -12.15
CA HIS A 144 28.62 -2.28 -12.84
C HIS A 144 28.58 -3.50 -11.94
N ASP A 145 27.38 -3.94 -11.54
CA ASP A 145 27.18 -5.29 -11.00
C ASP A 145 26.58 -6.20 -12.06
N LYS A 146 25.28 -6.54 -11.96
CA LYS A 146 24.55 -7.24 -13.05
C LYS A 146 24.12 -6.29 -14.16
N ARG A 147 23.99 -5.00 -13.82
CA ARG A 147 23.60 -3.90 -14.69
C ARG A 147 24.35 -2.66 -14.26
N ASP A 148 24.50 -1.71 -15.17
CA ASP A 148 25.03 -0.38 -14.84
C ASP A 148 24.07 0.33 -13.87
N VAL A 149 24.61 0.75 -12.73
CA VAL A 149 23.99 1.67 -11.78
C VAL A 149 24.69 3.00 -11.93
N LEU A 150 23.93 4.07 -12.17
CA LEU A 150 24.43 5.44 -12.19
C LEU A 150 23.89 6.16 -10.96
N MET A 151 24.77 6.84 -10.25
CA MET A 151 24.50 7.51 -8.98
C MET A 151 24.99 8.95 -9.02
N ILE A 152 24.37 9.80 -8.20
CA ILE A 152 24.79 11.17 -7.92
C ILE A 152 24.87 11.39 -6.42
N SER A 153 25.91 12.09 -5.97
CA SER A 153 25.95 12.56 -4.60
C SER A 153 26.82 13.80 -4.40
N THR A 154 26.56 14.54 -3.32
CA THR A 154 27.34 15.70 -2.86
C THR A 154 28.19 15.44 -1.61
N CYS A 155 28.10 14.24 -1.04
CA CYS A 155 28.82 13.81 0.16
C CYS A 155 29.72 12.59 -0.06
N HIS A 156 29.67 11.96 -1.22
CA HIS A 156 30.47 10.78 -1.54
C HIS A 156 31.48 11.04 -2.67
N TYR A 157 32.62 10.36 -2.60
CA TYR A 157 33.60 10.23 -3.67
C TYR A 157 33.45 8.85 -4.36
N ASP A 158 34.54 8.24 -4.80
CA ASP A 158 34.61 6.93 -5.47
C ASP A 158 34.98 5.77 -4.54
N GLY A 159 34.99 6.01 -3.22
CA GLY A 159 35.30 5.01 -2.21
C GLY A 159 34.40 3.77 -2.30
N MET A 160 35.02 2.61 -2.13
CA MET A 160 34.36 1.30 -2.09
C MET A 160 34.60 0.61 -0.76
N THR A 161 33.60 -0.13 -0.29
CA THR A 161 33.67 -0.93 0.92
C THR A 161 33.29 -2.37 0.59
N ASN A 162 34.02 -3.32 1.20
CA ASN A 162 33.68 -4.73 1.12
C ASN A 162 32.47 -5.01 2.03
N VAL A 163 31.41 -5.54 1.44
CA VAL A 163 30.18 -5.90 2.13
C VAL A 163 30.04 -7.41 2.10
N SER A 164 30.07 -8.02 3.29
CA SER A 164 29.73 -9.43 3.48
C SER A 164 28.22 -9.62 3.43
N SER A 165 27.76 -10.57 2.62
CA SER A 165 26.36 -10.98 2.57
C SER A 165 26.27 -12.50 2.68
N TRP A 166 25.07 -13.04 2.89
CA TRP A 166 24.85 -14.50 2.86
C TRP A 166 25.25 -15.14 1.52
N ARG A 167 25.35 -14.34 0.45
CA ARG A 167 25.77 -14.76 -0.89
C ARG A 167 27.30 -14.65 -1.12
N GLY A 168 28.05 -14.30 -0.08
CA GLY A 168 29.48 -14.03 -0.14
C GLY A 168 29.83 -12.55 -0.01
N GLU A 169 31.12 -12.27 -0.13
CA GLU A 169 31.70 -10.92 -0.09
C GLU A 169 31.59 -10.22 -1.44
N SER A 170 31.30 -8.93 -1.41
CA SER A 170 31.24 -8.10 -2.61
C SER A 170 31.70 -6.68 -2.29
N SER A 171 32.54 -6.11 -3.15
CA SER A 171 32.93 -4.70 -3.03
C SER A 171 31.87 -3.82 -3.67
N LYS A 172 31.37 -2.81 -2.92
CA LYS A 172 30.32 -1.89 -3.37
C LYS A 172 30.74 -0.44 -3.12
N PRO A 173 30.34 0.50 -3.98
CA PRO A 173 30.57 1.92 -3.71
C PRO A 173 29.85 2.37 -2.45
N ASN A 174 30.48 3.21 -1.64
CA ASN A 174 29.89 3.75 -0.40
C ASN A 174 28.56 4.47 -0.69
N MET A 175 28.52 5.22 -1.78
CA MET A 175 27.31 5.90 -2.26
C MET A 175 26.12 4.94 -2.48
N VAL A 176 26.38 3.70 -2.93
CA VAL A 176 25.34 2.67 -3.13
C VAL A 176 24.93 2.03 -1.81
N ILE A 177 25.88 1.85 -0.87
CA ILE A 177 25.59 1.32 0.46
C ILE A 177 24.67 2.27 1.20
N ASP A 178 25.03 3.54 1.30
CA ASP A 178 24.28 4.55 2.04
C ASP A 178 22.91 4.82 1.40
N TYR A 179 22.84 4.84 0.06
CA TYR A 179 21.57 4.92 -0.66
C TYR A 179 20.63 3.76 -0.31
N ASN A 180 21.12 2.52 -0.35
CA ASN A 180 20.30 1.36 -0.03
C ASN A 180 19.89 1.35 1.44
N ASP A 181 20.79 1.76 2.35
CA ASP A 181 20.48 1.83 3.77
C ASP A 181 19.38 2.86 4.06
N ALA A 182 19.43 4.03 3.43
CA ALA A 182 18.40 5.04 3.57
C ALA A 182 17.07 4.63 2.91
N LYS A 183 17.12 3.94 1.77
CA LYS A 183 15.91 3.53 1.01
C LYS A 183 15.21 2.32 1.60
N LYS A 184 15.91 1.45 2.34
CA LYS A 184 15.36 0.18 2.88
C LYS A 184 14.05 0.37 3.64
N GLY A 185 13.88 1.51 4.32
CA GLY A 185 12.66 1.80 5.08
C GLY A 185 11.42 1.93 4.20
N ILE A 186 11.56 2.52 3.01
CA ILE A 186 10.47 2.66 2.03
C ILE A 186 10.07 1.28 1.50
N ASP A 187 11.06 0.48 1.11
CA ASP A 187 10.82 -0.87 0.59
C ASP A 187 10.17 -1.78 1.65
N VAL A 188 10.60 -1.68 2.90
CA VAL A 188 9.98 -2.41 4.02
C VAL A 188 8.54 -1.95 4.24
N ALA A 189 8.28 -0.64 4.22
CA ALA A 189 6.92 -0.12 4.34
C ALA A 189 6.01 -0.61 3.20
N ASP A 190 6.47 -0.54 1.95
CA ASP A 190 5.74 -1.03 0.77
C ASP A 190 5.47 -2.54 0.85
N GLN A 191 6.49 -3.32 1.25
CA GLN A 191 6.36 -4.75 1.47
C GLN A 191 5.29 -5.06 2.53
N LEU A 192 5.36 -4.36 3.67
CA LEU A 192 4.40 -4.48 4.78
C LEU A 192 2.96 -4.14 4.34
N CYS A 193 2.80 -3.11 3.52
CA CYS A 193 1.53 -2.70 2.92
C CYS A 193 0.95 -3.75 1.96
N SER A 194 1.81 -4.44 1.19
CA SER A 194 1.40 -5.39 0.17
C SER A 194 0.78 -6.69 0.70
N TYR A 195 1.23 -7.18 1.87
CA TYR A 195 0.84 -8.48 2.40
C TYR A 195 -0.67 -8.61 2.72
N TYR A 196 -1.28 -7.53 3.22
CA TYR A 196 -2.66 -7.54 3.69
C TYR A 196 -3.52 -6.45 3.03
N SER A 197 -3.18 -6.08 1.79
CA SER A 197 -3.89 -5.03 1.06
C SER A 197 -5.37 -5.41 0.82
N PRO A 198 -6.34 -4.61 1.31
CA PRO A 198 -7.75 -4.81 1.01
C PRO A 198 -8.16 -4.17 -0.32
N LEU A 199 -7.21 -3.67 -1.12
CA LEU A 199 -7.48 -3.08 -2.41
C LEU A 199 -8.18 -4.09 -3.33
N ARG A 200 -9.22 -3.64 -4.04
CA ARG A 200 -9.98 -4.44 -5.01
C ARG A 200 -10.07 -3.70 -6.34
N LYS A 201 -10.30 -4.46 -7.42
CA LYS A 201 -10.57 -3.88 -8.75
C LYS A 201 -11.78 -2.94 -8.64
N SER A 202 -11.59 -1.69 -9.04
CA SER A 202 -12.61 -0.64 -8.99
C SER A 202 -12.35 0.36 -10.11
N LEU A 203 -13.44 0.87 -10.71
CA LEU A 203 -13.42 1.92 -11.73
C LEU A 203 -13.29 3.33 -11.12
N THR A 204 -13.59 3.49 -9.83
CA THR A 204 -13.51 4.77 -9.12
C THR A 204 -12.17 4.90 -8.40
N TRP A 205 -11.29 5.78 -8.88
CA TRP A 205 -9.90 5.94 -8.39
C TRP A 205 -9.82 6.39 -6.92
N TYR A 206 -10.69 7.30 -6.47
CA TYR A 206 -10.64 7.84 -5.10
C TYR A 206 -10.87 6.75 -4.05
N LYS A 207 -11.73 5.76 -4.32
CA LYS A 207 -11.95 4.62 -3.42
C LYS A 207 -10.66 3.81 -3.21
N LYS A 208 -9.82 3.71 -4.24
CA LYS A 208 -8.52 3.05 -4.12
C LYS A 208 -7.64 3.80 -3.14
N ILE A 209 -7.49 5.12 -3.32
CA ILE A 209 -6.69 5.97 -2.43
C ILE A 209 -7.20 5.90 -0.99
N THR A 210 -8.51 6.01 -0.76
CA THR A 210 -9.06 5.95 0.60
C THR A 210 -8.77 4.60 1.28
N ILE A 211 -8.94 3.49 0.56
CA ILE A 211 -8.66 2.15 1.10
C ILE A 211 -7.16 1.98 1.36
N ASP A 212 -6.32 2.44 0.43
CA ASP A 212 -4.87 2.41 0.54
C ASP A 212 -4.38 3.19 1.76
N LEU A 213 -4.87 4.42 1.94
CA LEU A 213 -4.50 5.26 3.06
C LEU A 213 -4.92 4.65 4.41
N LEU A 214 -6.18 4.19 4.53
CA LEU A 214 -6.71 3.65 5.78
C LEU A 214 -6.10 2.30 6.18
N PHE A 215 -5.87 1.43 5.20
CA PHE A 215 -5.49 0.04 5.49
C PHE A 215 -4.04 -0.28 5.13
N GLN A 216 -3.27 0.66 4.61
CA GLN A 216 -1.84 0.46 4.37
C GLN A 216 -1.04 1.51 5.14
N ALA A 217 -1.12 2.79 4.75
CA ALA A 217 -0.33 3.86 5.38
C ALA A 217 -0.62 4.00 6.88
N VAL A 218 -1.89 4.06 7.28
CA VAL A 218 -2.27 4.18 8.70
C VAL A 218 -1.83 2.95 9.50
N LEU A 219 -1.95 1.74 8.97
CA LEU A 219 -1.54 0.51 9.69
C LEU A 219 -0.04 0.47 9.93
N VAL A 220 0.77 0.79 8.92
CA VAL A 220 2.24 0.84 9.06
C VAL A 220 2.63 1.90 10.07
N ASN A 221 2.07 3.11 9.98
CA ASN A 221 2.36 4.19 10.92
C ASN A 221 1.93 3.84 12.35
N THR A 222 0.75 3.24 12.52
CA THR A 222 0.27 2.77 13.83
C THR A 222 1.22 1.75 14.43
N ARG A 223 1.75 0.83 13.61
CA ARG A 223 2.74 -0.15 14.07
C ARG A 223 4.03 0.52 14.57
N VAL A 224 4.52 1.54 13.85
CA VAL A 224 5.73 2.27 14.25
C VAL A 224 5.50 3.01 15.57
N VAL A 225 4.40 3.76 15.69
CA VAL A 225 4.05 4.48 16.92
C VAL A 225 3.86 3.51 18.09
N PHE A 226 3.21 2.37 17.87
CA PHE A 226 3.03 1.35 18.90
C PHE A 226 4.36 0.78 19.39
N LEU A 227 5.29 0.48 18.48
CA LEU A 227 6.62 0.00 18.80
C LEU A 227 7.41 1.06 19.59
N GLU A 228 7.36 2.33 19.19
CA GLU A 228 8.03 3.43 19.89
C GLU A 228 7.47 3.64 21.30
N ALA A 229 6.15 3.55 21.47
CA ALA A 229 5.49 3.79 22.76
C ALA A 229 5.64 2.63 23.76
N THR A 230 5.66 1.38 23.28
CA THR A 230 5.61 0.19 24.15
C THR A 230 6.90 -0.63 24.17
N GLY A 231 7.81 -0.41 23.23
CA GLY A 231 8.97 -1.27 22.99
C GLY A 231 8.62 -2.66 22.45
N CYS A 232 7.33 -2.96 22.24
CA CYS A 232 6.86 -4.27 21.81
C CYS A 232 6.58 -4.29 20.29
N SER A 233 7.20 -5.24 19.59
CA SER A 233 6.94 -5.46 18.16
C SER A 233 5.68 -6.31 17.97
N VAL A 234 4.71 -5.77 17.24
CA VAL A 234 3.47 -6.45 16.87
C VAL A 234 3.41 -6.62 15.35
N SER A 235 2.83 -7.73 14.87
CA SER A 235 2.62 -7.93 13.44
C SER A 235 1.52 -7.02 12.91
N ILE A 236 1.62 -6.60 11.64
CA ILE A 236 0.58 -5.79 10.99
C ILE A 236 -0.78 -6.48 11.03
N LEU A 237 -0.82 -7.80 10.84
CA LEU A 237 -2.05 -8.58 10.92
C LEU A 237 -2.77 -8.41 12.27
N LYS A 238 -2.04 -8.46 13.39
CA LYS A 238 -2.62 -8.30 14.72
C LYS A 238 -3.20 -6.90 14.93
N ILE A 239 -2.50 -5.87 14.43
CA ILE A 239 -2.99 -4.48 14.49
C ILE A 239 -4.25 -4.34 13.64
N GLN A 240 -4.26 -4.91 12.43
CA GLN A 240 -5.41 -4.90 11.54
C GLN A 240 -6.62 -5.61 12.15
N GLU A 241 -6.43 -6.80 12.75
CA GLU A 241 -7.48 -7.53 13.44
C GLU A 241 -8.03 -6.73 14.62
N ALA A 242 -7.17 -6.10 15.42
CA ALA A 242 -7.59 -5.27 16.54
C ALA A 242 -8.43 -4.07 16.07
N MET A 243 -7.99 -3.38 15.01
CA MET A 243 -8.73 -2.26 14.42
C MET A 243 -10.08 -2.69 13.86
N ILE A 244 -10.13 -3.82 13.14
CA ILE A 244 -11.38 -4.35 12.58
C ILE A 244 -12.36 -4.74 13.70
N ARG A 245 -11.88 -5.44 14.74
CA ARG A 245 -12.71 -5.80 15.91
C ARG A 245 -13.25 -4.56 16.60
N HIS A 246 -12.42 -3.54 16.76
CA HIS A 246 -12.83 -2.27 17.35
C HIS A 246 -13.87 -1.53 16.49
N TRP A 247 -13.65 -1.41 15.18
CA TRP A 247 -14.58 -0.73 14.26
C TRP A 247 -15.91 -1.44 14.06
N LEU A 248 -15.91 -2.77 14.08
CA LEU A 248 -17.15 -3.55 14.02
C LEU A 248 -17.91 -3.54 15.35
N GLY A 249 -17.27 -3.07 16.43
CA GLY A 249 -17.70 -3.25 17.81
C GLY A 249 -17.71 -4.74 18.20
N ASP A 250 -17.88 -5.01 19.50
CA ASP A 250 -18.23 -6.36 20.00
C ASP A 250 -19.61 -6.85 19.46
N ASP A 251 -20.26 -6.06 18.60
CA ASP A 251 -21.52 -6.35 17.94
C ASP A 251 -21.48 -7.53 16.96
N VAL A 252 -20.31 -8.09 16.65
CA VAL A 252 -20.25 -9.40 15.96
C VAL A 252 -20.82 -10.51 16.85
N GLN A 253 -20.72 -10.40 18.19
CA GLN A 253 -21.41 -11.30 19.11
C GLN A 253 -22.89 -10.92 19.32
N LYS A 254 -23.24 -9.63 19.35
CA LYS A 254 -24.66 -9.19 19.51
C LYS A 254 -25.52 -9.36 18.25
N LYS A 255 -24.94 -9.42 17.04
CA LYS A 255 -25.72 -9.63 15.80
C LYS A 255 -26.09 -11.09 15.52
N GLN A 256 -25.52 -12.06 16.24
CA GLN A 256 -26.04 -13.45 16.21
C GLN A 256 -27.33 -13.60 17.01
N THR A 257 -27.57 -12.77 18.03
CA THR A 257 -28.80 -12.83 18.84
C THR A 257 -29.97 -12.02 18.28
N VAL A 258 -29.74 -11.07 17.36
CA VAL A 258 -30.80 -10.15 16.87
C VAL A 258 -31.34 -10.48 15.46
N ARG A 259 -30.88 -11.54 14.80
CA ARG A 259 -31.42 -11.97 13.47
C ARG A 259 -32.67 -12.86 13.54
N LEU A 260 -33.54 -12.67 14.53
CA LEU A 260 -34.79 -13.42 14.66
C LEU A 260 -36.08 -12.62 14.40
N SER A 261 -36.01 -11.36 14.01
CA SER A 261 -37.24 -10.63 13.66
C SER A 261 -37.01 -9.64 12.55
N THR A 262 -37.93 -9.59 11.60
CA THR A 262 -38.03 -8.66 10.45
C THR A 262 -37.19 -9.00 9.20
N GLY A 263 -37.61 -10.05 8.49
CA GLY A 263 -37.12 -10.28 7.12
C GLY A 263 -37.98 -11.22 6.29
N ASN A 264 -38.93 -10.64 5.52
CA ASN A 264 -39.62 -11.18 4.35
C ASN A 264 -40.21 -12.62 4.45
N PRO A 265 -41.54 -12.81 4.34
CA PRO A 265 -42.22 -14.12 4.44
C PRO A 265 -41.93 -15.11 3.28
N ARG A 266 -40.89 -14.87 2.47
CA ARG A 266 -40.49 -15.74 1.34
C ARG A 266 -39.15 -16.44 1.53
N ARG A 267 -38.51 -16.34 2.71
CA ARG A 267 -37.31 -17.13 3.00
C ARG A 267 -37.70 -18.52 3.49
N ARG A 268 -37.35 -19.52 2.69
CA ARG A 268 -37.54 -20.95 2.96
C ARG A 268 -36.90 -21.33 4.31
N HIS A 269 -37.70 -21.65 5.32
CA HIS A 269 -37.26 -22.03 6.68
C HIS A 269 -36.89 -23.53 6.79
N LEU A 270 -36.13 -24.05 5.82
CA LEU A 270 -35.52 -25.38 5.93
C LEU A 270 -34.09 -25.22 6.45
N SER A 271 -33.78 -25.86 7.57
CA SER A 271 -32.44 -25.89 8.17
C SER A 271 -31.87 -27.31 8.10
N GLU A 272 -30.54 -27.45 8.03
CA GLU A 272 -29.90 -28.76 8.14
C GLU A 272 -29.99 -29.28 9.57
N ILE A 273 -30.33 -30.56 9.72
CA ILE A 273 -30.42 -31.22 11.03
C ILE A 273 -29.00 -31.33 11.61
N PRO A 274 -28.77 -30.92 12.87
CA PRO A 274 -27.45 -30.98 13.48
C PRO A 274 -26.91 -32.41 13.50
N ARG A 275 -25.62 -32.55 13.21
CA ARG A 275 -24.93 -33.84 13.23
C ARG A 275 -24.80 -34.33 14.68
N ARG A 276 -24.96 -35.64 14.88
CA ARG A 276 -24.64 -36.32 16.15
C ARG A 276 -23.39 -37.15 15.92
N ASP A 277 -22.34 -36.91 16.72
CA ASP A 277 -21.04 -37.59 16.61
C ASP A 277 -20.44 -37.53 15.20
N GLY A 278 -20.57 -36.38 14.54
CA GLY A 278 -20.08 -36.16 13.17
C GLY A 278 -20.89 -36.84 12.05
N LYS A 279 -21.90 -37.68 12.39
CA LYS A 279 -22.73 -38.41 11.42
C LYS A 279 -23.94 -37.58 10.97
N ILE A 280 -24.26 -37.66 9.68
CA ILE A 280 -25.43 -37.00 9.07
C ILE A 280 -26.71 -37.71 9.53
N ILE A 281 -27.57 -36.97 10.21
CA ILE A 281 -28.90 -37.45 10.58
C ILE A 281 -29.87 -37.19 9.43
N ARG A 282 -30.71 -38.17 9.13
CA ARG A 282 -31.76 -38.05 8.13
C ARG A 282 -33.12 -38.36 8.73
N ARG A 283 -34.13 -37.57 8.38
CA ARG A 283 -35.55 -37.82 8.69
C ARG A 283 -36.30 -38.17 7.41
N ARG A 284 -37.42 -38.89 7.51
CA ARG A 284 -38.29 -39.12 6.34
C ARG A 284 -39.08 -37.86 6.04
N CYS A 285 -39.21 -37.51 4.77
CA CYS A 285 -40.08 -36.41 4.35
C CYS A 285 -41.54 -36.78 4.67
N VAL A 286 -42.22 -35.96 5.49
CA VAL A 286 -43.56 -36.26 6.02
C VAL A 286 -44.56 -36.60 4.91
N ARG A 287 -44.64 -35.77 3.87
CA ARG A 287 -45.61 -35.97 2.77
C ARG A 287 -45.29 -37.19 1.91
N ARG A 288 -44.01 -37.43 1.65
CA ARG A 288 -43.57 -38.61 0.89
C ARG A 288 -43.75 -39.90 1.68
N TYR A 289 -43.61 -39.84 3.00
CA TYR A 289 -43.92 -40.94 3.90
C TYR A 289 -45.42 -41.25 3.94
N ALA A 290 -46.28 -40.24 4.07
CA ALA A 290 -47.73 -40.42 4.05
C ALA A 290 -48.20 -41.11 2.75
N LYS A 291 -47.76 -40.62 1.59
CA LYS A 291 -48.09 -41.24 0.30
C LYS A 291 -47.58 -42.69 0.18
N LYS A 292 -46.33 -42.95 0.59
CA LYS A 292 -45.76 -44.30 0.56
C LYS A 292 -46.38 -45.25 1.59
N LYS A 293 -47.01 -44.73 2.64
CA LYS A 293 -47.74 -45.51 3.64
C LYS A 293 -49.04 -46.04 3.06
N GLU A 294 -49.77 -45.23 2.29
CA GLU A 294 -50.97 -45.66 1.55
C GLU A 294 -50.62 -46.74 0.50
N GLU A 295 -49.45 -46.63 -0.14
CA GLU A 295 -48.96 -47.62 -1.12
C GLU A 295 -48.33 -48.88 -0.47
N GLY A 296 -48.36 -49.04 0.86
CA GLY A 296 -47.76 -50.18 1.57
C GLY A 296 -46.21 -50.24 1.53
N GLN A 297 -45.54 -49.24 0.96
CA GLN A 297 -44.08 -49.20 0.75
C GLN A 297 -43.38 -48.14 1.62
N PHE A 298 -43.74 -48.07 2.90
CA PHE A 298 -43.31 -47.00 3.82
C PHE A 298 -41.79 -46.91 4.06
N SER A 299 -41.05 -48.00 3.83
CA SER A 299 -39.58 -48.05 3.94
C SER A 299 -38.87 -47.31 2.81
N LYS A 300 -39.51 -47.16 1.64
CA LYS A 300 -38.98 -46.47 0.46
C LYS A 300 -39.25 -44.96 0.46
N ALA A 301 -39.76 -44.40 1.55
CA ALA A 301 -40.03 -42.98 1.65
C ALA A 301 -38.74 -42.15 1.63
N LYS A 302 -38.74 -41.06 0.85
CA LYS A 302 -37.58 -40.17 0.68
C LYS A 302 -37.07 -39.65 2.03
N GLN A 303 -35.78 -39.83 2.29
CA GLN A 303 -35.08 -39.28 3.44
C GLN A 303 -34.44 -37.93 3.11
N VAL A 304 -34.40 -37.02 4.08
CA VAL A 304 -33.87 -35.67 3.98
C VAL A 304 -33.02 -35.36 5.22
N ASN A 305 -31.97 -34.56 5.05
CA ASN A 305 -31.14 -34.03 6.14
C ASN A 305 -31.58 -32.62 6.58
N THR A 306 -32.77 -32.19 6.17
CA THR A 306 -33.31 -30.86 6.44
C THR A 306 -34.64 -30.93 7.18
N GLU A 307 -34.89 -29.99 8.08
CA GLU A 307 -36.14 -29.84 8.83
C GLU A 307 -36.67 -28.41 8.80
N CYS A 308 -38.01 -28.29 8.88
CA CYS A 308 -38.68 -27.00 8.99
C CYS A 308 -38.45 -26.40 10.38
N LEU A 309 -38.02 -25.15 10.44
CA LEU A 309 -37.79 -24.45 11.71
C LEU A 309 -39.07 -24.17 12.50
N GLU A 310 -40.23 -24.10 11.83
CA GLU A 310 -41.50 -23.77 12.48
C GLU A 310 -42.17 -25.00 13.10
N CYS A 311 -42.15 -26.15 12.39
CA CYS A 311 -42.84 -27.36 12.84
C CYS A 311 -41.91 -28.52 13.22
N GLY A 312 -40.60 -28.35 13.10
CA GLY A 312 -39.60 -29.36 13.50
C GLY A 312 -39.69 -30.68 12.71
N LYS A 313 -40.35 -30.68 11.54
CA LYS A 313 -40.60 -31.88 10.72
C LYS A 313 -39.68 -31.91 9.50
N GLY A 314 -39.31 -33.12 9.06
CA GLY A 314 -38.50 -33.32 7.86
C GLY A 314 -39.32 -33.12 6.58
N TYR A 315 -38.85 -32.26 5.68
CA TYR A 315 -39.44 -32.07 4.36
C TYR A 315 -38.38 -32.02 3.27
N CYS A 316 -38.71 -32.54 2.08
CA CYS A 316 -37.96 -32.17 0.88
C CYS A 316 -38.46 -30.82 0.37
N LEU A 317 -37.62 -30.10 -0.38
CA LEU A 317 -37.91 -28.74 -0.83
C LEU A 317 -39.27 -28.62 -1.54
N ALA A 318 -39.61 -29.57 -2.43
CA ALA A 318 -40.89 -29.57 -3.12
C ALA A 318 -42.08 -29.66 -2.16
N CYS A 319 -42.05 -30.62 -1.22
CA CYS A 319 -43.14 -30.82 -0.26
C CYS A 319 -43.20 -29.72 0.80
N TYR A 320 -42.08 -29.05 1.11
CA TYR A 320 -42.08 -27.89 1.99
C TYR A 320 -42.85 -26.73 1.36
N ASN A 321 -42.54 -26.38 0.11
CA ASN A 321 -43.19 -25.27 -0.62
C ASN A 321 -44.70 -25.51 -0.84
N GLU A 322 -45.14 -26.75 -0.91
CA GLU A 322 -46.56 -27.09 -1.03
C GLU A 322 -47.33 -26.90 0.29
N VAL A 323 -46.65 -27.08 1.43
CA VAL A 323 -47.27 -27.08 2.77
C VAL A 323 -47.15 -25.73 3.48
N HIS A 324 -46.05 -25.00 3.29
CA HIS A 324 -45.74 -23.75 4.01
C HIS A 324 -45.78 -22.53 3.05
N LYS A 325 -46.96 -22.25 2.48
CA LYS A 325 -47.15 -21.14 1.53
C LYS A 325 -47.08 -19.76 2.16
#